data_AF-N4U8J3-F1
#
_entry.id   AF-N4U8J3-F1
#
_cell.length_a   1.000
_cell.length_b   1.000
_cell.length_c   1.000
_cell.angle_alpha   90.00
_cell.angle_beta   90.00
_cell.angle_gamma   90.00
#
_symmetry.space_group_name_H-M   'P 1'
#
loop_
_entity.id
_entity.type
_entity.pdbx_description
1 polymer ?
#
loop_
_entity_poly.entity_id
_entity_poly.type
_entity_poly.pdbx_seq_one_letter_code
_entity_poly.pdbx_strand_id
1 'polypeptide(L)'
;MVGVAGRSKACHTCRQRRIRCGAEKPSCSNCLKSGRPCAGYHKAQVFIPSRYAKITNTGGITLDAPLSLSQCKSNKHNSYGHQAFQGLGQGHASQLAKSAWMEGPWISKSKTMHDLLVDIFLQVPGLLSEVRAATSLQPRQSSLTAGLKTLSALLTLNSQLNEWFESYQYTYPTLYWPQLSVASSSTDNEELGKLYPVSFHFPSYHVAETMILYWTVQTLIHASICSLSSRLPSSETKDITTFEGDNLSAKDNDDMSLADIQHIVETSDFMLWPETSARYICQSVEYFFQQEFRGIGAGVVLSPILVVKACLSRSARDFSREIAWIDETIGRIQYNGAGLAACV
;
A
#
# COMPACT_ATOMS: atom_id res chain seq x y z
N MET A 1 -0.97 11.12 53.07
CA MET A 1 -0.30 10.71 51.80
C MET A 1 -0.55 9.22 51.61
N VAL A 2 -0.86 8.77 50.38
CA VAL A 2 -0.87 7.35 50.02
C VAL A 2 -0.09 7.21 48.72
N GLY A 3 0.92 6.33 48.69
CA GLY A 3 1.86 6.27 47.57
C GLY A 3 1.25 5.64 46.32
N VAL A 4 1.25 6.37 45.20
CA VAL A 4 0.89 5.81 43.89
C VAL A 4 1.86 4.67 43.56
N ALA A 5 1.35 3.45 43.43
CA ALA A 5 2.16 2.26 43.26
C ALA A 5 2.98 2.29 41.95
N GLY A 6 4.28 2.54 42.06
CA GLY A 6 5.18 2.64 40.92
C GLY A 6 5.21 1.35 40.09
N ARG A 7 4.88 1.44 38.79
CA ARG A 7 4.90 0.30 37.85
C ARG A 7 6.24 -0.42 37.90
N SER A 8 6.20 -1.75 38.03
CA SER A 8 7.38 -2.57 38.35
C SER A 8 8.54 -2.43 37.35
N LYS A 9 9.77 -2.28 37.85
CA LYS A 9 11.01 -2.17 37.04
C LYS A 9 11.56 -3.52 36.55
N ALA A 10 10.78 -4.60 36.63
CA ALA A 10 11.20 -5.95 36.26
C ALA A 10 11.29 -6.13 34.73
N CYS A 11 12.16 -7.05 34.28
CA CYS A 11 12.19 -7.49 32.88
C CYS A 11 10.90 -8.23 32.53
N HIS A 12 10.57 -8.31 31.23
CA HIS A 12 9.32 -8.95 30.78
C HIS A 12 9.21 -10.41 31.22
N THR A 13 10.29 -11.20 31.09
CA THR A 13 10.30 -12.62 31.50
C THR A 13 9.98 -12.79 33.00
N CYS A 14 10.51 -11.93 33.89
CA CYS A 14 10.18 -11.97 35.32
C CYS A 14 8.78 -11.44 35.62
N ARG A 15 8.34 -10.38 34.92
CA ARG A 15 6.99 -9.80 35.08
C ARG A 15 5.90 -10.79 34.67
N GLN A 16 6.07 -11.48 33.55
CA GLN A 16 5.16 -12.53 33.07
C GLN A 16 5.11 -13.72 34.05
N ARG A 17 6.27 -14.12 34.58
CA ARG A 17 6.38 -15.14 35.65
C ARG A 17 5.90 -14.66 37.04
N ARG A 18 5.52 -13.38 37.19
CA ARG A 18 5.12 -12.74 38.46
C ARG A 18 6.16 -12.85 39.59
N ILE A 19 7.44 -12.97 39.27
CA ILE A 19 8.55 -13.08 40.24
C ILE A 19 9.34 -11.78 40.40
N ARG A 20 10.06 -11.65 41.52
CA ARG A 20 11.05 -10.57 41.72
C ARG A 20 12.16 -10.68 40.65
N CYS A 21 12.57 -9.53 40.12
CA CYS A 21 13.66 -9.40 39.15
C CYS A 21 14.83 -8.68 39.82
N GLY A 22 16.07 -9.09 39.55
CA GLY A 22 17.27 -8.41 40.06
C GLY A 22 17.61 -7.09 39.34
N ALA A 23 16.92 -6.79 38.23
CA ALA A 23 17.08 -5.58 37.42
C ALA A 23 18.46 -5.38 36.74
N GLU A 24 19.29 -6.42 36.70
CA GLU A 24 20.60 -6.41 36.04
C GLU A 24 20.46 -6.40 34.50
N LYS A 25 21.40 -5.72 33.82
CA LYS A 25 21.49 -5.66 32.35
C LYS A 25 22.79 -6.32 31.88
N PRO A 26 22.83 -6.97 30.69
CA PRO A 26 21.73 -7.11 29.73
C PRO A 26 20.64 -8.11 30.16
N SER A 27 21.00 -9.13 30.94
CA SER A 27 20.10 -10.19 31.42
C SER A 27 20.04 -10.24 32.94
N CYS A 28 18.84 -10.42 33.50
CA CYS A 28 18.68 -10.50 34.96
C CYS A 28 19.13 -11.84 35.55
N SER A 29 19.60 -11.84 36.80
CA SER A 29 20.11 -13.02 37.50
C SER A 29 19.09 -14.17 37.58
N ASN A 30 17.80 -13.87 37.77
CA ASN A 30 16.73 -14.86 37.81
C ASN A 30 16.36 -15.45 36.44
N CYS A 31 16.68 -14.78 35.33
CA CYS A 31 16.59 -15.37 33.99
C CYS A 31 17.75 -16.35 33.78
N LEU A 32 18.98 -15.88 33.99
CA LEU A 32 20.24 -16.63 33.87
C LEU A 32 20.20 -17.93 34.69
N LYS A 33 19.93 -17.85 36.00
CA LYS A 33 19.81 -19.02 36.90
C LYS A 33 18.69 -19.99 36.54
N SER A 34 17.76 -19.61 35.68
CA SER A 34 16.66 -20.47 35.22
C SER A 34 16.81 -20.95 33.77
N GLY A 35 17.95 -20.70 33.13
CA GLY A 35 18.23 -21.11 31.74
C GLY A 35 17.29 -20.49 30.70
N ARG A 36 16.70 -19.30 30.98
CA ARG A 36 15.67 -18.69 30.14
C ARG A 36 16.11 -17.34 29.56
N PRO A 37 15.77 -17.03 28.28
CA PRO A 37 16.08 -15.75 27.68
C PRO A 37 15.42 -14.60 28.46
N CYS A 38 16.19 -13.53 28.66
CA CYS A 38 15.72 -12.31 29.31
C CYS A 38 15.20 -11.34 28.24
N ALA A 39 13.88 -11.22 28.10
CA ALA A 39 13.22 -10.37 27.09
C ALA A 39 13.32 -8.85 27.39
N GLY A 40 14.43 -8.41 27.98
CA GLY A 40 14.74 -7.00 28.25
C GLY A 40 13.78 -6.25 29.19
N TYR A 41 13.97 -4.94 29.24
CA TYR A 41 13.27 -3.99 30.12
C TYR A 41 12.48 -2.92 29.37
N HIS A 42 12.41 -3.01 28.04
CA HIS A 42 11.81 -2.00 27.19
C HIS A 42 10.29 -1.97 27.37
N LYS A 43 9.71 -0.78 27.62
CA LYS A 43 8.26 -0.62 27.68
C LYS A 43 7.73 -0.68 26.24
N ALA A 44 6.80 -1.59 25.96
CA ALA A 44 6.00 -1.48 24.75
C ALA A 44 5.19 -0.17 24.85
N GLN A 45 5.53 0.82 24.00
CA GLN A 45 4.79 2.07 23.89
C GLN A 45 3.57 1.83 23.00
N VAL A 46 2.53 1.23 23.58
CA VAL A 46 1.23 1.12 22.91
C VAL A 46 0.67 2.54 22.76
N PHE A 47 0.65 3.04 21.52
CA PHE A 47 -0.05 4.27 21.19
C PHE A 47 -1.56 4.01 21.34
N ILE A 48 -2.19 4.69 22.29
CA ILE A 48 -3.64 4.66 22.48
C ILE A 48 -4.18 5.95 21.83
N PRO A 49 -4.87 5.88 20.69
CA PRO A 49 -5.46 7.06 20.07
C PRO A 49 -6.41 7.77 21.05
N SER A 50 -6.30 9.10 21.17
CA SER A 50 -7.01 9.93 22.16
C SER A 50 -8.51 9.62 22.27
N ARG A 51 -9.17 9.27 21.15
CA ARG A 51 -10.57 8.82 21.06
C ARG A 51 -10.96 7.62 21.95
N TYR A 52 -10.01 6.88 22.52
CA TYR A 52 -10.24 5.77 23.46
C TYR A 52 -9.79 6.05 24.90
N ALA A 53 -9.27 7.26 25.17
CA ALA A 53 -8.70 7.62 26.47
C ALA A 53 -9.57 8.67 27.19
N LYS A 54 -10.61 8.22 27.92
CA LYS A 54 -11.33 9.08 28.85
C LYS A 54 -10.43 9.38 30.05
N ILE A 55 -9.93 10.62 30.13
CA ILE A 55 -9.27 11.14 31.33
C ILE A 55 -10.36 11.50 32.32
N THR A 56 -10.45 10.76 33.43
CA THR A 56 -11.34 11.12 34.54
C THR A 56 -10.72 12.25 35.38
N ASN A 57 -11.54 13.08 36.04
CA ASN A 57 -11.07 14.20 36.87
C ASN A 57 -10.18 13.78 38.06
N THR A 58 -10.08 12.48 38.36
CA THR A 58 -9.15 11.91 39.36
C THR A 58 -7.83 11.43 38.77
N GLY A 59 -7.54 11.71 37.50
CA GLY A 59 -6.31 11.31 36.80
C GLY A 59 -6.26 9.84 36.37
N GLY A 60 -7.35 9.09 36.56
CA GLY A 60 -7.48 7.71 36.10
C GLY A 60 -7.78 7.64 34.60
N ILE A 61 -6.97 6.86 33.86
CA ILE A 61 -7.30 6.44 32.49
C ILE A 61 -8.15 5.17 32.61
N THR A 62 -9.45 5.30 32.38
CA THR A 62 -10.34 4.15 32.19
C THR A 62 -10.30 3.73 30.72
N LEU A 63 -9.82 2.51 30.46
CA LEU A 63 -10.02 1.87 29.17
C LEU A 63 -11.45 1.32 29.15
N ASP A 64 -12.31 1.86 28.28
CA ASP A 64 -13.55 1.17 27.93
C ASP A 64 -13.17 -0.20 27.31
N ALA A 65 -13.92 -1.25 27.65
CA ALA A 65 -13.72 -2.57 27.05
C ALA A 65 -13.87 -2.48 25.52
N PRO A 66 -13.17 -3.33 24.73
CA PRO A 66 -13.24 -3.28 23.27
C PRO A 66 -14.70 -3.41 22.82
N LEU A 67 -15.24 -2.31 22.29
CA LEU A 67 -16.62 -2.24 21.81
C LEU A 67 -16.82 -3.29 20.72
N SER A 68 -17.96 -3.97 20.77
CA SER A 68 -18.32 -4.97 19.78
C SER A 68 -18.37 -4.36 18.37
N LEU A 69 -18.09 -5.20 17.37
CA LEU A 69 -18.03 -4.85 15.94
C LEU A 69 -19.29 -4.14 15.39
N SER A 70 -20.38 -4.10 16.15
CA SER A 70 -21.63 -3.39 15.83
C SER A 70 -21.55 -1.85 15.96
N GLN A 71 -20.44 -1.27 16.43
CA GLN A 71 -20.28 0.19 16.57
C GLN A 71 -19.25 0.84 15.63
N CYS A 72 -18.92 0.18 14.51
CA CYS A 72 -18.24 0.81 13.37
C CYS A 72 -19.16 1.79 12.62
N LYS A 73 -19.56 2.89 13.28
CA LYS A 73 -20.22 4.03 12.61
C LYS A 73 -19.27 4.60 11.56
N SER A 74 -19.80 4.92 10.38
CA SER A 74 -19.01 5.24 9.18
C SER A 74 -18.09 6.44 9.37
N ASN A 75 -16.79 6.17 9.54
CA ASN A 75 -15.74 7.19 9.44
C ASN A 75 -15.72 7.74 8.02
N LYS A 76 -16.00 9.03 7.85
CA LYS A 76 -16.00 9.72 6.54
C LYS A 76 -14.66 9.58 5.78
N HIS A 77 -13.56 9.29 6.46
CA HIS A 77 -12.27 9.01 5.81
C HIS A 77 -12.33 7.80 4.86
N ASN A 78 -13.13 6.76 5.16
CA ASN A 78 -13.16 5.54 4.34
C ASN A 78 -13.96 5.70 3.01
N SER A 79 -14.71 6.80 2.83
CA SER A 79 -15.37 7.05 1.53
C SER A 79 -14.43 7.60 0.45
N TYR A 80 -13.28 8.18 0.81
CA TYR A 80 -12.35 8.79 -0.16
C TYR A 80 -11.63 7.72 -0.99
N GLY A 81 -11.09 6.68 -0.34
CA GLY A 81 -10.48 5.54 -1.03
C GLY A 81 -11.47 4.79 -1.94
N HIS A 82 -12.69 4.52 -1.45
CA HIS A 82 -13.75 3.91 -2.26
C HIS A 82 -14.11 4.76 -3.49
N GLN A 83 -14.18 6.09 -3.36
CA GLN A 83 -14.45 6.97 -4.50
C GLN A 83 -13.27 7.05 -5.49
N ALA A 84 -12.02 6.89 -5.04
CA ALA A 84 -10.87 6.74 -5.94
C ALA A 84 -10.97 5.44 -6.76
N PHE A 85 -11.29 4.30 -6.13
CA PHE A 85 -11.57 3.04 -6.84
C PHE A 85 -12.76 3.14 -7.81
N GLN A 86 -13.83 3.86 -7.44
CA GLN A 86 -14.94 4.15 -8.34
C GLN A 86 -14.49 4.99 -9.56
N GLY A 87 -13.62 5.97 -9.35
CA GLY A 87 -13.00 6.77 -10.41
C GLY A 87 -12.16 5.94 -11.38
N LEU A 88 -11.40 4.95 -10.89
CA LEU A 88 -10.68 3.98 -11.76
C LEU A 88 -11.65 3.25 -12.69
N GLY A 89 -12.73 2.69 -12.14
CA GLY A 89 -13.72 1.92 -12.91
C GLY A 89 -14.52 2.75 -13.92
N GLN A 90 -14.76 4.03 -13.61
CA GLN A 90 -15.35 5.00 -14.54
C GLN A 90 -14.33 5.57 -15.52
N GLY A 91 -13.03 5.39 -15.28
CA GLY A 91 -11.94 5.87 -16.12
C GLY A 91 -11.72 7.39 -16.12
N HIS A 92 -12.32 8.13 -15.17
CA HIS A 92 -12.30 9.60 -15.09
C HIS A 92 -11.48 10.10 -13.89
N ALA A 93 -10.96 11.32 -13.97
CA ALA A 93 -10.31 11.99 -12.84
C ALA A 93 -11.29 12.18 -11.65
N SER A 94 -10.82 11.89 -10.43
CA SER A 94 -11.67 12.01 -9.24
C SER A 94 -11.98 13.47 -8.92
N GLN A 95 -13.26 13.79 -8.67
CA GLN A 95 -13.67 15.14 -8.26
C GLN A 95 -13.06 15.56 -6.91
N LEU A 96 -12.65 14.58 -6.08
CA LEU A 96 -11.98 14.78 -4.80
C LEU A 96 -10.49 15.16 -4.95
N ALA A 97 -9.88 14.99 -6.13
CA ALA A 97 -8.49 15.38 -6.40
C ALA A 97 -8.30 16.91 -6.57
N LYS A 98 -9.35 17.70 -6.32
CA LYS A 98 -9.30 19.17 -6.30
C LYS A 98 -8.88 19.64 -4.91
N SER A 99 -8.01 20.65 -4.82
CA SER A 99 -7.50 21.21 -3.55
C SER A 99 -8.60 21.49 -2.51
N ALA A 100 -9.75 22.01 -2.92
CA ALA A 100 -10.92 22.24 -2.05
C ALA A 100 -11.38 20.99 -1.26
N TRP A 101 -11.20 19.78 -1.80
CA TRP A 101 -11.51 18.51 -1.15
C TRP A 101 -10.30 17.84 -0.49
N MET A 102 -9.09 18.06 -1.00
CA MET A 102 -7.84 17.57 -0.40
C MET A 102 -7.41 18.38 0.82
N GLU A 103 -7.78 19.66 0.94
CA GLU A 103 -7.35 20.56 2.02
C GLU A 103 -8.52 20.98 2.93
N GLY A 104 -9.69 21.26 2.35
CA GLY A 104 -10.87 21.77 3.08
C GLY A 104 -11.28 20.95 4.31
N PRO A 105 -11.33 19.60 4.26
CA PRO A 105 -11.64 18.75 5.42
C PRO A 105 -10.59 18.77 6.55
N TRP A 106 -9.42 19.37 6.31
CA TRP A 106 -8.22 19.26 7.15
C TRP A 106 -7.80 20.58 7.81
N ILE A 107 -8.54 21.67 7.58
CA ILE A 107 -8.29 23.01 8.15
C ILE A 107 -8.13 22.99 9.69
N SER A 108 -8.76 22.03 10.38
CA SER A 108 -8.73 21.90 11.86
C SER A 108 -8.01 20.64 12.39
N LYS A 109 -7.39 19.83 11.53
CA LYS A 109 -6.81 18.52 11.89
C LYS A 109 -5.71 18.14 10.90
N SER A 110 -4.55 17.68 11.38
CA SER A 110 -3.52 17.13 10.49
C SER A 110 -3.99 15.84 9.78
N LYS A 111 -3.59 15.68 8.52
CA LYS A 111 -3.70 14.42 7.78
C LYS A 111 -2.91 13.31 8.47
N THR A 112 -3.39 12.07 8.38
CA THR A 112 -2.58 10.90 8.72
C THR A 112 -1.78 10.43 7.49
N MET A 113 -0.80 9.56 7.69
CA MET A 113 -0.06 8.94 6.57
C MET A 113 -1.00 8.24 5.58
N HIS A 114 -2.08 7.60 6.06
CA HIS A 114 -3.07 6.98 5.18
C HIS A 114 -3.83 8.02 4.33
N ASP A 115 -4.20 9.17 4.90
CA ASP A 115 -4.89 10.22 4.14
C ASP A 115 -3.99 10.80 3.03
N LEU A 116 -2.69 10.98 3.30
CA LEU A 116 -1.69 11.40 2.31
C LEU A 116 -1.55 10.39 1.15
N LEU A 117 -1.58 9.09 1.45
CA LEU A 117 -1.59 8.04 0.43
C LEU A 117 -2.87 8.08 -0.42
N VAL A 118 -4.02 8.42 0.17
CA VAL A 118 -5.27 8.63 -0.55
C VAL A 118 -5.21 9.88 -1.44
N ASP A 119 -4.54 10.96 -1.03
CA ASP A 119 -4.30 12.14 -1.91
C ASP A 119 -3.45 11.78 -3.14
N ILE A 120 -2.41 10.95 -2.97
CA ILE A 120 -1.61 10.41 -4.09
C ILE A 120 -2.51 9.54 -4.99
N PHE A 121 -3.29 8.62 -4.40
CA PHE A 121 -4.19 7.74 -5.16
C PHE A 121 -5.24 8.51 -5.96
N LEU A 122 -5.80 9.59 -5.41
CA LEU A 122 -6.86 10.39 -6.05
C LEU A 122 -6.44 11.02 -7.39
N GLN A 123 -5.14 11.22 -7.61
CA GLN A 123 -4.58 11.74 -8.86
C GLN A 123 -4.50 10.65 -9.96
N VAL A 124 -4.26 9.39 -9.58
CA VAL A 124 -4.03 8.26 -10.51
C VAL A 124 -5.16 8.09 -11.56
N PRO A 125 -6.47 8.07 -11.22
CA PRO A 125 -7.54 7.89 -12.20
C PRO A 125 -7.54 8.86 -13.38
N GLY A 126 -7.04 10.09 -13.18
CA GLY A 126 -6.90 11.09 -14.24
C GLY A 126 -5.79 10.72 -15.23
N LEU A 127 -4.58 10.48 -14.70
CA LEU A 127 -3.42 10.06 -15.51
C LEU A 127 -3.70 8.75 -16.26
N LEU A 128 -4.42 7.79 -15.67
CA LEU A 128 -4.83 6.57 -16.39
C LEU A 128 -5.74 6.84 -17.60
N SER A 129 -6.48 7.95 -17.62
CA SER A 129 -7.28 8.36 -18.77
C SER A 129 -6.41 8.95 -19.89
N GLU A 130 -5.43 9.77 -19.52
CA GLU A 130 -4.42 10.30 -20.44
C GLU A 130 -3.56 9.19 -21.05
N VAL A 131 -3.11 8.23 -20.23
CA VAL A 131 -2.43 6.99 -20.66
C VAL A 131 -3.29 6.24 -21.69
N ARG A 132 -4.59 6.03 -21.40
CA ARG A 132 -5.52 5.35 -22.32
C ARG A 132 -5.67 6.10 -23.65
N ALA A 133 -5.71 7.44 -23.63
CA ALA A 133 -5.80 8.26 -24.85
C ALA A 133 -4.51 8.22 -25.68
N ALA A 134 -3.34 8.35 -25.05
CA ALA A 134 -2.05 8.20 -25.73
C ALA A 134 -1.83 6.77 -26.26
N THR A 135 -2.44 5.77 -25.63
CA THR A 135 -2.37 4.34 -26.03
C THR A 135 -3.36 3.98 -27.15
N SER A 136 -4.44 4.76 -27.37
CA SER A 136 -5.47 4.42 -28.36
C SER A 136 -5.27 5.09 -29.73
N LEU A 137 -4.53 6.20 -29.80
CA LEU A 137 -4.30 6.95 -31.03
C LEU A 137 -3.19 6.35 -31.91
N GLN A 138 -3.33 6.51 -33.23
CA GLN A 138 -2.24 6.25 -34.18
C GLN A 138 -1.13 7.31 -34.02
N PRO A 139 0.15 6.95 -34.25
CA PRO A 139 1.29 7.82 -33.98
C PRO A 139 1.28 9.09 -34.85
N ARG A 140 0.89 10.21 -34.22
CA ARG A 140 1.10 11.58 -34.70
C ARG A 140 1.98 12.31 -33.69
N GLN A 141 2.76 13.29 -34.14
CA GLN A 141 3.71 14.02 -33.27
C GLN A 141 3.06 14.61 -32.01
N SER A 142 1.84 15.13 -32.09
CA SER A 142 1.09 15.62 -30.93
C SER A 142 0.76 14.53 -29.88
N SER A 143 0.63 13.27 -30.29
CA SER A 143 0.42 12.15 -29.39
C SER A 143 1.70 11.77 -28.62
N LEU A 144 2.87 12.00 -29.20
CA LEU A 144 4.16 11.78 -28.55
C LEU A 144 4.38 12.79 -27.42
N THR A 145 4.18 14.10 -27.68
CA THR A 145 4.30 15.14 -26.65
C THR A 145 3.30 14.94 -25.50
N ALA A 146 2.05 14.55 -25.80
CA ALA A 146 1.07 14.22 -24.77
C ALA A 146 1.49 12.99 -23.94
N GLY A 147 1.99 11.94 -24.59
CA GLY A 147 2.50 10.74 -23.92
C GLY A 147 3.69 11.04 -22.99
N LEU A 148 4.65 11.86 -23.44
CA LEU A 148 5.81 12.27 -22.64
C LEU A 148 5.41 13.12 -21.43
N LYS A 149 4.48 14.06 -21.59
CA LYS A 149 3.93 14.83 -20.46
C LYS A 149 3.23 13.94 -19.43
N THR A 150 2.44 12.97 -19.91
CA THR A 150 1.75 12.00 -19.04
C THR A 150 2.76 11.10 -18.30
N LEU A 151 3.83 10.67 -18.98
CA LEU A 151 4.91 9.88 -18.40
C LEU A 151 5.68 10.68 -17.34
N SER A 152 6.03 11.94 -17.61
CA SER A 152 6.66 12.84 -16.62
C SER A 152 5.80 12.95 -15.35
N ALA A 153 4.49 13.20 -15.49
CA ALA A 153 3.57 13.25 -14.35
C ALA A 153 3.48 11.93 -13.56
N LEU A 154 3.53 10.77 -14.23
CA LEU A 154 3.59 9.46 -13.57
C LEU A 154 4.91 9.24 -12.81
N LEU A 155 6.04 9.73 -13.34
CA LEU A 155 7.34 9.69 -12.67
C LEU A 155 7.38 10.61 -11.44
N THR A 156 6.79 11.81 -11.52
CA THR A 156 6.62 12.70 -10.36
C THR A 156 5.75 12.05 -9.28
N LEU A 157 4.61 11.46 -9.65
CA LEU A 157 3.70 10.79 -8.71
C LEU A 157 4.33 9.54 -8.07
N ASN A 158 5.23 8.86 -8.79
CA ASN A 158 6.07 7.80 -8.24
C ASN A 158 7.07 8.33 -7.19
N SER A 159 7.75 9.45 -7.44
CA SER A 159 8.65 10.06 -6.43
C SER A 159 7.91 10.32 -5.12
N GLN A 160 6.76 10.98 -5.20
CA GLN A 160 5.89 11.24 -4.05
C GLN A 160 5.45 9.96 -3.30
N LEU A 161 5.20 8.87 -4.03
CA LEU A 161 4.83 7.57 -3.46
C LEU A 161 6.01 6.92 -2.70
N ASN A 162 7.24 7.06 -3.20
CA ASN A 162 8.44 6.52 -2.55
C ASN A 162 8.87 7.39 -1.34
N GLU A 163 8.83 8.72 -1.46
CA GLU A 163 9.05 9.67 -0.35
C GLU A 163 8.04 9.43 0.80
N TRP A 164 6.78 9.16 0.44
CA TRP A 164 5.75 8.74 1.39
C TRP A 164 6.10 7.41 2.05
N PHE A 165 6.58 6.42 1.29
CA PHE A 165 6.92 5.09 1.81
C PHE A 165 8.10 5.12 2.77
N GLU A 166 9.16 5.86 2.47
CA GLU A 166 10.29 6.08 3.37
C GLU A 166 9.84 6.74 4.69
N SER A 167 9.00 7.78 4.59
CA SER A 167 8.40 8.46 5.74
C SER A 167 7.53 7.52 6.59
N TYR A 168 6.77 6.63 5.94
CA TYR A 168 5.93 5.64 6.58
C TYR A 168 6.77 4.55 7.27
N GLN A 169 7.79 4.01 6.61
CA GLN A 169 8.69 2.99 7.16
C GLN A 169 9.54 3.52 8.32
N TYR A 170 9.99 4.79 8.26
CA TYR A 170 10.65 5.46 9.39
C TYR A 170 9.75 5.53 10.62
N THR A 171 8.45 5.79 10.42
CA THR A 171 7.43 5.85 11.48
C THR A 171 7.03 4.45 11.99
N TYR A 172 7.02 3.45 11.12
CA TYR A 172 6.57 2.09 11.38
C TYR A 172 7.63 1.06 10.94
N PRO A 173 8.68 0.81 11.75
CA PRO A 173 9.85 -0.01 11.38
C PRO A 173 9.58 -1.52 11.23
N THR A 174 8.32 -1.95 11.24
CA THR A 174 7.89 -3.31 10.93
C THR A 174 6.52 -3.20 10.29
N LEU A 175 6.48 -3.22 8.96
CA LEU A 175 5.25 -3.03 8.18
C LEU A 175 4.48 -4.34 8.03
N TYR A 176 5.18 -5.44 7.77
CA TYR A 176 4.65 -6.79 7.61
C TYR A 176 5.73 -7.83 7.96
N TRP A 177 5.33 -9.09 8.12
CA TRP A 177 6.25 -10.24 8.19
C TRP A 177 5.67 -11.46 7.46
N PRO A 178 6.52 -12.34 6.91
CA PRO A 178 6.08 -13.55 6.24
C PRO A 178 5.65 -14.63 7.25
N GLN A 179 4.61 -15.39 6.88
CA GLN A 179 4.18 -16.63 7.52
C GLN A 179 3.84 -17.65 6.42
N LEU A 180 3.92 -18.95 6.68
CA LEU A 180 3.49 -19.96 5.70
C LEU A 180 1.97 -19.87 5.47
N SER A 181 1.55 -19.83 4.20
CA SER A 181 0.14 -19.82 3.82
C SER A 181 -0.54 -21.14 4.18
N VAL A 182 -1.65 -21.08 4.90
CA VAL A 182 -2.50 -22.26 5.17
C VAL A 182 -3.62 -22.43 4.15
N ALA A 183 -4.02 -21.38 3.42
CA ALA A 183 -5.05 -21.47 2.38
C ALA A 183 -4.62 -22.40 1.22
N SER A 184 -5.50 -23.29 0.78
CA SER A 184 -5.34 -24.02 -0.48
C SER A 184 -5.90 -23.22 -1.66
N SER A 185 -5.50 -23.59 -2.87
CA SER A 185 -6.05 -23.09 -4.14
C SER A 185 -6.21 -24.23 -5.15
N SER A 186 -7.16 -24.10 -6.08
CA SER A 186 -7.23 -24.95 -7.29
C SER A 186 -6.01 -24.81 -8.22
N THR A 187 -5.17 -23.80 -7.99
CA THR A 187 -3.90 -23.58 -8.71
C THR A 187 -2.67 -24.14 -8.00
N ASP A 188 -2.82 -24.75 -6.83
CA ASP A 188 -1.75 -25.51 -6.17
C ASP A 188 -1.44 -26.77 -6.99
N ASN A 189 -0.16 -27.14 -7.07
CA ASN A 189 0.32 -28.22 -7.94
C ASN A 189 1.39 -29.04 -7.20
N GLU A 190 1.45 -30.35 -7.46
CA GLU A 190 2.35 -31.26 -6.72
C GLU A 190 3.84 -31.04 -7.06
N GLU A 191 4.16 -30.64 -8.29
CA GLU A 191 5.53 -30.37 -8.76
C GLU A 191 5.96 -28.92 -8.49
N LEU A 192 5.06 -27.96 -8.74
CA LEU A 192 5.29 -26.51 -8.64
C LEU A 192 4.87 -25.90 -7.29
N GLY A 193 4.45 -26.73 -6.33
CA GLY A 193 3.97 -26.31 -5.00
C GLY A 193 2.77 -25.36 -5.03
N LYS A 194 2.60 -24.60 -3.94
CA LYS A 194 1.64 -23.49 -3.89
C LYS A 194 2.10 -22.31 -4.74
N LEU A 195 1.18 -21.60 -5.38
CA LEU A 195 1.50 -20.34 -6.09
C LEU A 195 2.03 -19.26 -5.13
N TYR A 196 1.38 -19.10 -3.98
CA TYR A 196 1.79 -18.17 -2.92
C TYR A 196 2.03 -18.96 -1.62
N PRO A 197 3.21 -19.57 -1.42
CA PRO A 197 3.50 -20.39 -0.24
C PRO A 197 3.64 -19.58 1.06
N VAL A 198 3.74 -18.25 0.94
CA VAL A 198 3.88 -17.30 2.05
C VAL A 198 2.72 -16.31 2.05
N SER A 199 2.06 -16.20 3.20
CA SER A 199 1.09 -15.15 3.56
C SER A 199 1.80 -14.01 4.29
N PHE A 200 1.33 -12.77 4.13
CA PHE A 200 1.83 -11.60 4.86
C PHE A 200 0.93 -11.28 6.05
N HIS A 201 1.54 -11.17 7.24
CA HIS A 201 0.87 -10.73 8.45
C HIS A 201 1.35 -9.33 8.86
N PHE A 202 0.45 -8.55 9.47
CA PHE A 202 0.64 -7.12 9.74
C PHE A 202 0.48 -6.79 11.23
N PRO A 203 1.15 -5.73 11.74
CA PRO A 203 1.01 -5.31 13.15
C PRO A 203 -0.41 -4.90 13.55
N SER A 204 -1.22 -4.46 12.59
CA SER A 204 -2.65 -4.19 12.75
C SER A 204 -3.35 -4.11 11.39
N TYR A 205 -4.67 -4.29 11.40
CA TYR A 205 -5.53 -4.13 10.22
C TYR A 205 -5.30 -2.80 9.48
N HIS A 206 -5.08 -1.69 10.19
CA HIS A 206 -4.87 -0.38 9.55
C HIS A 206 -3.52 -0.29 8.83
N VAL A 207 -2.49 -1.00 9.32
CA VAL A 207 -1.21 -1.12 8.58
C VAL A 207 -1.41 -1.99 7.34
N ALA A 208 -2.15 -3.11 7.45
CA ALA A 208 -2.50 -3.93 6.30
C ALA A 208 -3.28 -3.16 5.22
N GLU A 209 -4.33 -2.44 5.63
CA GLU A 209 -5.19 -1.58 4.80
C GLU A 209 -4.38 -0.47 4.10
N THR A 210 -3.41 0.12 4.80
CA THR A 210 -2.52 1.14 4.24
C THR A 210 -1.49 0.52 3.28
N MET A 211 -0.93 -0.66 3.60
CA MET A 211 0.05 -1.34 2.75
C MET A 211 -0.57 -1.92 1.47
N ILE A 212 -1.75 -2.53 1.54
CA ILE A 212 -2.45 -3.04 0.34
C ILE A 212 -2.89 -1.88 -0.56
N LEU A 213 -3.31 -0.73 0.00
CA LEU A 213 -3.53 0.48 -0.78
C LEU A 213 -2.23 0.96 -1.43
N TYR A 214 -1.13 1.04 -0.67
CA TYR A 214 0.18 1.46 -1.19
C TYR A 214 0.61 0.59 -2.38
N TRP A 215 0.61 -0.74 -2.24
CA TRP A 215 0.95 -1.65 -3.33
C TRP A 215 -0.03 -1.57 -4.51
N THR A 216 -1.28 -1.12 -4.31
CA THR A 216 -2.25 -0.92 -5.40
C THR A 216 -2.00 0.38 -6.16
N VAL A 217 -1.79 1.49 -5.45
CA VAL A 217 -1.36 2.79 -6.02
C VAL A 217 -0.06 2.61 -6.78
N GLN A 218 0.86 1.82 -6.20
CA GLN A 218 2.06 1.32 -6.83
C GLN A 218 1.67 0.55 -8.11
N THR A 219 1.12 -0.67 -8.06
CA THR A 219 0.83 -1.50 -9.26
C THR A 219 0.23 -0.74 -10.45
N LEU A 220 -0.66 0.24 -10.23
CA LEU A 220 -1.21 1.12 -11.27
C LEU A 220 -0.19 2.05 -11.95
N ILE A 221 0.71 2.70 -11.20
CA ILE A 221 1.64 3.71 -11.72
C ILE A 221 2.73 3.09 -12.59
N HIS A 222 3.55 2.13 -12.11
CA HIS A 222 4.60 1.54 -12.96
C HIS A 222 3.99 0.75 -14.14
N ALA A 223 2.82 0.11 -13.99
CA ALA A 223 2.13 -0.54 -15.13
C ALA A 223 1.72 0.47 -16.22
N SER A 224 1.42 1.71 -15.83
CA SER A 224 1.14 2.80 -16.77
C SER A 224 2.41 3.35 -17.41
N ILE A 225 3.50 3.48 -16.64
CA ILE A 225 4.84 3.80 -17.15
C ILE A 225 5.24 2.78 -18.21
N CYS A 226 5.23 1.47 -17.89
CA CYS A 226 5.56 0.41 -18.86
C CYS A 226 4.65 0.44 -20.11
N SER A 227 3.36 0.74 -19.95
CA SER A 227 2.40 0.86 -21.07
C SER A 227 2.60 2.09 -21.95
N LEU A 228 3.33 3.11 -21.50
CA LEU A 228 3.75 4.26 -22.30
C LEU A 228 5.15 4.07 -22.88
N SER A 229 6.12 3.66 -22.05
CA SER A 229 7.52 3.48 -22.45
C SER A 229 7.68 2.46 -23.57
N SER A 230 6.91 1.37 -23.55
CA SER A 230 6.86 0.37 -24.65
C SER A 230 6.29 0.89 -25.99
N ARG A 231 5.85 2.15 -26.04
CA ARG A 231 5.34 2.84 -27.24
C ARG A 231 6.12 4.08 -27.63
N LEU A 232 7.05 4.53 -26.80
CA LEU A 232 8.04 5.52 -27.21
C LEU A 232 9.01 4.82 -28.18
N PRO A 233 9.40 5.45 -29.30
CA PRO A 233 10.49 4.91 -30.10
C PRO A 233 11.76 4.89 -29.24
N SER A 234 12.43 3.74 -29.15
CA SER A 234 13.79 3.66 -28.62
C SER A 234 14.68 4.64 -29.39
N SER A 235 15.61 5.27 -28.69
CA SER A 235 16.62 6.14 -29.33
C SER A 235 17.72 5.28 -30.00
N GLU A 236 17.30 4.33 -30.84
CA GLU A 236 18.22 3.57 -31.68
C GLU A 236 18.91 4.54 -32.65
N THR A 237 20.23 4.57 -32.54
CA THR A 237 21.15 5.46 -33.24
C THR A 237 20.91 5.42 -34.74
N LYS A 238 20.39 6.52 -35.30
CA LYS A 238 20.45 6.75 -36.74
C LYS A 238 21.81 7.31 -37.11
N ASP A 239 22.66 6.44 -37.66
CA ASP A 239 23.77 6.84 -38.53
C ASP A 239 23.21 7.57 -39.77
N ILE A 240 23.04 8.89 -39.66
CA ILE A 240 22.85 9.80 -40.79
C ILE A 240 23.75 11.01 -40.56
N THR A 241 24.73 11.17 -41.43
CA THR A 241 25.70 12.28 -41.42
C THR A 241 25.08 13.60 -41.89
N THR A 242 25.63 14.73 -41.41
CA THR A 242 25.37 16.12 -41.85
C THR A 242 23.94 16.65 -41.61
N PHE A 243 23.71 17.95 -41.39
CA PHE A 243 24.55 19.14 -41.60
C PHE A 243 24.51 20.11 -40.40
N GLU A 244 25.52 20.99 -40.27
CA GLU A 244 25.47 22.15 -39.36
C GLU A 244 24.47 23.21 -39.86
N GLY A 245 23.82 23.97 -38.97
CA GLY A 245 22.79 24.94 -39.37
C GLY A 245 22.19 25.79 -38.23
N ASP A 246 22.96 26.79 -37.79
CA ASP A 246 22.56 28.01 -37.06
C ASP A 246 21.90 27.98 -35.66
N ASN A 247 22.29 28.99 -34.88
CA ASN A 247 21.88 29.26 -33.50
C ASN A 247 20.48 29.87 -33.42
N LEU A 248 19.65 29.45 -32.46
CA LEU A 248 18.52 30.27 -31.98
C LEU A 248 18.15 29.98 -30.51
N SER A 249 18.50 30.93 -29.63
CA SER A 249 17.95 31.17 -28.28
C SER A 249 17.63 29.93 -27.42
N ALA A 250 18.53 29.60 -26.49
CA ALA A 250 18.10 28.95 -25.25
C ALA A 250 17.01 29.79 -24.57
N LYS A 251 15.95 29.13 -24.10
CA LYS A 251 14.95 29.68 -23.19
C LYS A 251 14.66 28.61 -22.15
N ASP A 252 14.53 29.05 -20.90
CA ASP A 252 14.31 28.17 -19.76
C ASP A 252 12.93 27.50 -19.89
N ASN A 253 12.94 26.18 -20.08
CA ASN A 253 11.80 25.28 -19.93
C ASN A 253 12.30 24.14 -19.05
N ASP A 254 11.73 23.96 -17.86
CA ASP A 254 12.01 22.81 -16.97
C ASP A 254 11.40 21.47 -17.47
N ASP A 255 11.22 21.33 -18.79
CA ASP A 255 10.72 20.11 -19.43
C ASP A 255 11.90 19.14 -19.67
N MET A 256 11.93 18.05 -18.89
CA MET A 256 12.91 16.96 -19.01
C MET A 256 12.98 16.41 -20.45
N SER A 257 14.20 16.20 -20.97
CA SER A 257 14.35 15.74 -22.35
C SER A 257 13.94 14.27 -22.53
N LEU A 258 13.61 13.89 -23.76
CA LEU A 258 13.28 12.50 -24.11
C LEU A 258 14.40 11.52 -23.70
N ALA A 259 15.66 11.92 -23.83
CA ALA A 259 16.81 11.09 -23.47
C ALA A 259 16.93 10.91 -21.95
N ASP A 260 16.71 11.97 -21.17
CA ASP A 260 16.72 11.89 -19.70
C ASP A 260 15.57 11.02 -19.18
N ILE A 261 14.37 11.15 -19.78
CA ILE A 261 13.21 10.32 -19.46
C ILE A 261 13.45 8.84 -19.81
N GLN A 262 14.05 8.55 -20.98
CA GLN A 262 14.41 7.18 -21.36
C GLN A 262 15.48 6.60 -20.41
N HIS A 263 16.55 7.35 -20.13
CA HIS A 263 17.59 6.94 -19.19
C HIS A 263 17.02 6.69 -17.78
N ILE A 264 16.12 7.53 -17.27
CA ILE A 264 15.43 7.30 -15.98
C ILE A 264 14.58 6.03 -16.03
N VAL A 265 13.85 5.78 -17.12
CA VAL A 265 13.02 4.58 -17.29
C VAL A 265 13.84 3.29 -17.38
N GLU A 266 15.03 3.36 -17.98
CA GLU A 266 15.94 2.23 -18.19
C GLU A 266 16.86 1.93 -16.98
N THR A 267 17.27 2.97 -16.24
CA THR A 267 18.10 2.81 -15.03
C THR A 267 17.32 2.60 -13.74
N SER A 268 16.03 2.96 -13.71
CA SER A 268 15.14 2.59 -12.61
C SER A 268 14.64 1.16 -12.75
N ASP A 269 14.44 0.47 -11.63
CA ASP A 269 13.95 -0.92 -11.57
C ASP A 269 12.53 -1.16 -12.15
N PHE A 270 11.93 -0.19 -12.86
CA PHE A 270 10.57 -0.21 -13.42
C PHE A 270 10.26 -1.43 -14.30
N MET A 271 11.29 -2.12 -14.81
CA MET A 271 11.19 -3.39 -15.53
C MET A 271 10.85 -4.63 -14.66
N LEU A 272 11.07 -4.59 -13.34
CA LEU A 272 10.95 -5.75 -12.42
C LEU A 272 9.59 -5.84 -11.67
N TRP A 273 8.64 -4.99 -12.05
CA TRP A 273 8.01 -4.16 -11.03
C TRP A 273 6.50 -4.42 -10.77
N PRO A 274 5.65 -4.73 -11.78
CA PRO A 274 4.24 -5.08 -11.53
C PRO A 274 4.12 -6.32 -10.65
N GLU A 275 5.00 -7.31 -10.87
CA GLU A 275 4.94 -8.62 -10.22
C GLU A 275 5.14 -8.55 -8.71
N THR A 276 6.11 -7.79 -8.21
CA THR A 276 6.39 -7.73 -6.76
C THR A 276 5.23 -7.10 -6.00
N SER A 277 4.72 -5.97 -6.47
CA SER A 277 3.59 -5.27 -5.83
C SER A 277 2.28 -6.08 -5.93
N ALA A 278 2.01 -6.68 -7.10
CA ALA A 278 0.88 -7.58 -7.30
C ALA A 278 0.95 -8.83 -6.40
N ARG A 279 2.13 -9.46 -6.33
CA ARG A 279 2.40 -10.62 -5.47
C ARG A 279 2.19 -10.25 -4.01
N TYR A 280 2.65 -9.09 -3.55
CA TYR A 280 2.43 -8.61 -2.17
C TYR A 280 0.94 -8.36 -1.86
N ILE A 281 0.15 -7.85 -2.81
CA ILE A 281 -1.32 -7.78 -2.70
C ILE A 281 -1.91 -9.20 -2.53
N CYS A 282 -1.57 -10.15 -3.41
CA CYS A 282 -2.06 -11.53 -3.33
C CYS A 282 -1.65 -12.23 -2.02
N GLN A 283 -0.41 -12.04 -1.56
CA GLN A 283 0.09 -12.60 -0.30
C GLN A 283 -0.59 -11.99 0.94
N SER A 284 -1.21 -10.81 0.82
CA SER A 284 -1.96 -10.17 1.91
C SER A 284 -3.38 -10.69 2.08
N VAL A 285 -3.94 -11.39 1.08
CA VAL A 285 -5.35 -11.82 1.06
C VAL A 285 -5.71 -12.71 2.24
N GLU A 286 -4.85 -13.69 2.56
CA GLU A 286 -5.11 -14.66 3.64
C GLU A 286 -5.21 -13.97 5.01
N TYR A 287 -4.49 -12.87 5.24
CA TYR A 287 -4.63 -12.06 6.46
C TYR A 287 -6.01 -11.42 6.57
N PHE A 288 -6.48 -10.77 5.50
CA PHE A 288 -7.80 -10.14 5.48
C PHE A 288 -8.97 -11.16 5.54
N PHE A 289 -8.73 -12.42 5.19
CA PHE A 289 -9.73 -13.49 5.25
C PHE A 289 -9.80 -14.16 6.64
N GLN A 290 -8.97 -13.74 7.61
CA GLN A 290 -9.06 -14.25 8.98
C GLN A 290 -10.42 -13.92 9.62
N GLN A 291 -10.94 -14.85 10.43
CA GLN A 291 -12.30 -14.80 10.98
C GLN A 291 -12.59 -13.53 11.82
N GLU A 292 -11.56 -12.88 12.35
CA GLU A 292 -11.68 -11.62 13.10
C GLU A 292 -12.16 -10.43 12.24
N PHE A 293 -11.86 -10.41 10.94
CA PHE A 293 -12.23 -9.29 10.05
C PHE A 293 -13.58 -9.48 9.32
N ARG A 294 -14.12 -10.71 9.30
CA ARG A 294 -15.39 -11.05 8.64
C ARG A 294 -15.44 -10.52 7.20
N GLY A 295 -16.60 -10.07 6.72
CA GLY A 295 -16.74 -9.48 5.39
C GLY A 295 -16.01 -8.15 5.16
N ILE A 296 -15.50 -7.50 6.22
CA ILE A 296 -14.84 -6.18 6.08
C ILE A 296 -13.48 -6.33 5.40
N GLY A 297 -12.73 -7.39 5.72
CA GLY A 297 -11.46 -7.71 5.05
C GLY A 297 -11.65 -8.03 3.56
N ALA A 298 -12.70 -8.80 3.22
CA ALA A 298 -13.05 -9.11 1.83
C ALA A 298 -13.37 -7.84 1.01
N GLY A 299 -14.02 -6.85 1.62
CA GLY A 299 -14.31 -5.55 0.99
C GLY A 299 -13.07 -4.72 0.68
N VAL A 300 -12.06 -4.72 1.56
CA VAL A 300 -10.78 -4.01 1.34
C VAL A 300 -9.95 -4.68 0.23
N VAL A 301 -9.99 -6.01 0.13
CA VAL A 301 -9.17 -6.78 -0.80
C VAL A 301 -9.69 -6.80 -2.24
N LEU A 302 -11.00 -6.70 -2.45
CA LEU A 302 -11.61 -6.91 -3.77
C LEU A 302 -11.09 -5.95 -4.85
N SER A 303 -11.02 -4.65 -4.56
CA SER A 303 -10.57 -3.66 -5.55
C SER A 303 -9.07 -3.74 -5.88
N PRO A 304 -8.15 -3.92 -4.91
CA PRO A 304 -6.76 -4.32 -5.16
C PRO A 304 -6.62 -5.55 -6.07
N ILE A 305 -7.36 -6.63 -5.81
CA ILE A 305 -7.28 -7.85 -6.66
C ILE A 305 -7.77 -7.56 -8.09
N LEU A 306 -8.86 -6.81 -8.26
CA LEU A 306 -9.36 -6.45 -9.60
C LEU A 306 -8.37 -5.57 -10.37
N VAL A 307 -7.65 -4.67 -9.68
CA VAL A 307 -6.52 -3.91 -10.26
C VAL A 307 -5.40 -4.85 -10.69
N VAL A 308 -4.97 -5.78 -9.83
CA VAL A 308 -3.94 -6.77 -10.18
C VAL A 308 -4.35 -7.58 -11.41
N LYS A 309 -5.59 -8.09 -11.46
CA LYS A 309 -6.10 -8.81 -12.63
C LYS A 309 -5.98 -7.98 -13.90
N ALA A 310 -6.48 -6.74 -13.87
CA ALA A 310 -6.46 -5.84 -15.04
C ALA A 310 -5.04 -5.49 -15.51
N CYS A 311 -4.06 -5.42 -14.59
CA CYS A 311 -2.66 -5.22 -14.93
C CYS A 311 -2.01 -6.49 -15.51
N LEU A 312 -2.19 -7.66 -14.88
CA LEU A 312 -1.61 -8.92 -15.36
C LEU A 312 -2.18 -9.34 -16.72
N SER A 313 -3.50 -9.24 -16.93
CA SER A 313 -4.16 -9.51 -18.21
C SER A 313 -3.83 -8.51 -19.34
N ARG A 314 -3.04 -7.47 -19.06
CA ARG A 314 -2.49 -6.53 -20.05
C ARG A 314 -0.98 -6.70 -20.28
N SER A 315 -0.32 -7.60 -19.55
CA SER A 315 1.11 -7.86 -19.73
C SER A 315 1.39 -8.70 -20.97
N ALA A 316 2.63 -8.64 -21.46
CA ALA A 316 3.14 -9.53 -22.52
C ALA A 316 3.69 -10.86 -21.97
N ARG A 317 3.79 -11.02 -20.64
CA ARG A 317 4.15 -12.28 -19.96
C ARG A 317 2.90 -13.12 -19.68
N ASP A 318 3.05 -14.44 -19.72
CA ASP A 318 2.00 -15.34 -19.25
C ASP A 318 1.86 -15.27 -17.72
N PHE A 319 0.63 -15.10 -17.26
CA PHE A 319 0.21 -15.08 -15.85
C PHE A 319 -1.06 -15.91 -15.64
N SER A 320 -1.27 -16.94 -16.47
CA SER A 320 -2.49 -17.76 -16.45
C SER A 320 -2.74 -18.43 -15.09
N ARG A 321 -1.68 -18.79 -14.36
CA ARG A 321 -1.77 -19.39 -13.02
C ARG A 321 -2.20 -18.35 -11.98
N GLU A 322 -1.60 -17.15 -12.00
CA GLU A 322 -1.96 -16.03 -11.15
C GLU A 322 -3.39 -15.54 -11.40
N ILE A 323 -3.79 -15.43 -12.67
CA ILE A 323 -5.14 -15.02 -13.07
C ILE A 323 -6.18 -16.04 -12.61
N ALA A 324 -5.90 -17.34 -12.70
CA ALA A 324 -6.79 -18.39 -12.17
C ALA A 324 -6.91 -18.34 -10.64
N TRP A 325 -5.82 -18.11 -9.90
CA TRP A 325 -5.85 -17.94 -8.44
C TRP A 325 -6.64 -16.69 -8.03
N ILE A 326 -6.49 -15.61 -8.80
CA ILE A 326 -7.24 -14.36 -8.63
C ILE A 326 -8.73 -14.59 -8.85
N ASP A 327 -9.14 -15.31 -9.89
CA ASP A 327 -10.56 -15.60 -10.15
C ASP A 327 -11.17 -16.55 -9.11
N GLU A 328 -10.43 -17.55 -8.63
CA GLU A 328 -10.84 -18.34 -7.46
C GLU A 328 -11.06 -17.45 -6.23
N THR A 329 -10.16 -16.51 -5.99
CA THR A 329 -10.23 -15.57 -4.86
C THR A 329 -11.39 -14.59 -4.97
N ILE A 330 -11.67 -14.06 -6.17
CA ILE A 330 -12.86 -13.23 -6.44
C ILE A 330 -14.14 -14.05 -6.20
N GLY A 331 -14.19 -15.30 -6.65
CA GLY A 331 -15.30 -16.22 -6.38
C GLY A 331 -15.54 -16.44 -4.89
N ARG A 332 -14.48 -16.65 -4.10
CA ARG A 332 -14.54 -16.74 -2.63
C ARG A 332 -15.10 -15.47 -1.99
N ILE A 333 -14.70 -14.28 -2.46
CA ILE A 333 -15.25 -12.99 -1.99
C ILE A 333 -16.75 -12.88 -2.30
N GLN A 334 -17.15 -13.19 -3.53
CA GLN A 334 -18.55 -13.09 -3.97
C GLN A 334 -19.47 -14.06 -3.21
N TYR A 335 -19.04 -15.31 -3.03
CA TYR A 335 -19.78 -16.33 -2.28
C TYR A 335 -19.99 -15.90 -0.81
N ASN A 336 -18.93 -15.45 -0.14
CA ASN A 336 -19.00 -14.98 1.23
C ASN A 336 -19.81 -13.66 1.37
N GLY A 337 -19.80 -12.81 0.34
CA GLY A 337 -20.63 -11.60 0.26
C GLY A 337 -22.13 -11.91 0.15
N ALA A 338 -22.52 -12.91 -0.65
CA ALA A 338 -23.90 -13.37 -0.75
C ALA A 338 -24.43 -13.90 0.59
N GLY A 339 -23.60 -14.65 1.34
CA GLY A 339 -23.92 -15.12 2.68
C GLY A 339 -24.14 -14.01 3.72
N LEU A 340 -23.59 -12.81 3.50
CA LEU A 340 -23.82 -11.63 4.34
C LEU A 340 -25.10 -10.87 3.93
N ALA A 341 -25.38 -10.78 2.63
CA ALA A 341 -26.61 -10.17 2.12
C ALA A 341 -27.88 -10.95 2.51
N ALA A 342 -27.77 -12.26 2.73
CA ALA A 342 -28.85 -13.11 3.24
C ALA A 342 -29.11 -12.98 4.77
N CYS A 343 -28.42 -12.07 5.46
CA CYS A 343 -28.49 -11.87 6.91
C CYS A 343 -28.83 -10.42 7.32
N VAL A 344 -29.46 -9.64 6.44
CA VAL A 344 -29.86 -8.23 6.62
C VAL A 344 -31.35 -8.06 6.44
#